data_AF-A0A7J4CYR7-F1
#
_entry.id   AF-A0A7J4CYR7-F1
#
_cell.length_a   1.000
_cell.length_b   1.000
_cell.length_c   1.000
_cell.angle_alpha   90.00
_cell.angle_beta   90.00
_cell.angle_gamma   90.00
#
_symmetry.space_group_name_H-M   'P 1'
#
loop_
_entity.id
_entity.type
_entity.pdbx_description
1 polymer ?
#
loop_
_entity_poly.entity_id
_entity_poly.type
_entity_poly.pdbx_seq_one_letter_code
_entity_poly.pdbx_strand_id
1 'polypeptide(L)'
;MESRKLQKTGGSTLIVSLPKKWTKKNKLDSGSEVRLLQQPNGTIIIDPGQPDPNKMTSTVKCHNEKNQHLFRDLIGAYLAGSTEIRVTGNPRLTVKDRKTIRKFSASVIGIEIIEEEASQAILTDMSNPGALPFRRAIKRLYKIVSAMYNDSIL
;
A
#
# COMPACT_ATOMS: atom_id res chain seq x y z
N MET A 1 30.69 -6.63 16.14
CA MET A 1 29.84 -5.43 16.21
C MET A 1 30.35 -4.44 15.19
N GLU A 2 29.47 -3.88 14.37
CA GLU A 2 29.84 -2.86 13.39
C GLU A 2 29.12 -1.56 13.77
N SER A 3 29.86 -0.45 13.90
CA SER A 3 29.30 0.85 14.25
C SER A 3 29.04 1.69 13.01
N ARG A 4 28.03 2.56 13.09
CA ARG A 4 27.66 3.52 12.07
C ARG A 4 27.46 4.87 12.72
N LYS A 5 27.91 5.92 12.02
CA LYS A 5 27.62 7.30 12.43
C LYS A 5 26.21 7.66 11.99
N LEU A 6 25.51 8.40 12.84
CA LEU A 6 24.29 9.09 12.46
C LEU A 6 24.66 10.22 11.50
N GLN A 7 23.89 10.36 10.43
CA GLN A 7 24.01 11.46 9.48
C GLN A 7 22.78 12.35 9.62
N LYS A 8 22.97 13.66 9.57
CA LYS A 8 21.86 14.61 9.59
C LYS A 8 21.34 14.80 8.17
N THR A 9 20.03 14.67 7.99
CA THR A 9 19.34 14.87 6.72
C THR A 9 18.12 15.74 6.95
N GLY A 10 18.02 16.86 6.24
CA GLY A 10 17.06 17.92 6.58
C GLY A 10 17.40 18.62 7.91
N GLY A 11 16.54 19.55 8.33
CA GLY A 11 16.80 20.38 9.53
C GLY A 11 16.83 19.61 10.86
N SER A 12 16.11 18.49 10.95
CA SER A 12 15.82 17.80 12.22
C SER A 12 15.97 16.27 12.20
N THR A 13 16.16 15.62 11.05
CA THR A 13 16.16 14.15 10.96
C THR A 13 17.58 13.60 10.98
N LEU A 14 17.77 12.49 11.71
CA LEU A 14 19.00 11.69 11.69
C LEU A 14 18.73 10.36 10.98
N ILE A 15 19.68 9.93 10.15
CA ILE A 15 19.64 8.64 9.45
C ILE A 15 20.87 7.81 9.80
N VAL A 16 20.73 6.48 9.69
CA VAL A 16 21.83 5.52 9.87
C VAL A 16 21.80 4.51 8.73
N SER A 17 22.96 4.14 8.20
CA SER A 17 23.04 3.15 7.13
C SER A 17 22.89 1.73 7.66
N LEU A 18 22.09 0.92 6.98
CA LEU A 18 21.91 -0.49 7.30
C LEU A 18 23.10 -1.33 6.79
N PRO A 19 23.49 -2.42 7.47
CA PRO A 19 24.58 -3.28 7.01
C PRO A 19 24.27 -3.92 5.65
N LYS A 20 25.18 -3.78 4.68
CA LYS A 20 25.01 -4.29 3.30
C LYS A 20 24.73 -5.79 3.22
N LYS A 21 25.34 -6.59 4.11
CA LYS A 21 25.08 -8.04 4.18
C LYS A 21 23.64 -8.33 4.65
N TRP A 22 23.14 -7.54 5.59
CA TRP A 22 21.78 -7.68 6.13
C TRP A 22 20.72 -7.23 5.14
N THR A 23 20.92 -6.11 4.45
CA THR A 23 19.97 -5.64 3.41
C THR A 23 19.86 -6.64 2.25
N LYS A 24 21.00 -7.19 1.78
CA LYS A 24 21.00 -8.27 0.77
C LYS A 24 20.27 -9.53 1.24
N LYS A 25 20.52 -9.97 2.48
CA LYS A 25 19.87 -11.17 3.04
C LYS A 25 18.34 -11.02 3.08
N ASN A 26 17.85 -9.80 3.36
CA ASN A 26 16.43 -9.50 3.48
C ASN A 26 15.81 -8.93 2.18
N LYS A 27 16.53 -8.94 1.04
CA LYS A 27 16.05 -8.41 -0.25
C LYS A 27 15.52 -6.96 -0.17
N LEU A 28 16.18 -6.11 0.61
CA LEU A 28 15.83 -4.71 0.75
C LEU A 28 16.62 -3.84 -0.23
N ASP A 29 15.90 -3.08 -1.04
CA ASP A 29 16.41 -2.08 -1.98
C ASP A 29 15.95 -0.66 -1.64
N SER A 30 16.44 0.33 -2.38
CA SER A 30 16.01 1.73 -2.23
C SER A 30 14.49 1.84 -2.32
N GLY A 31 13.87 2.51 -1.35
CA GLY A 31 12.40 2.62 -1.24
C GLY A 31 11.72 1.49 -0.48
N SER A 32 12.44 0.44 -0.05
CA SER A 32 11.88 -0.58 0.83
C SER A 32 11.55 0.01 2.20
N GLU A 33 10.35 -0.30 2.70
CA GLU A 33 9.93 0.10 4.04
C GLU A 33 10.42 -0.91 5.07
N VAL A 34 10.93 -0.43 6.21
CA VAL A 34 11.30 -1.26 7.37
C VAL A 34 10.58 -0.73 8.60
N ARG A 35 10.28 -1.62 9.55
CA ARG A 35 9.63 -1.25 10.81
C ARG A 35 10.69 -1.01 11.88
N LEU A 36 10.56 0.09 12.60
CA LEU A 36 11.39 0.42 13.75
C LEU A 36 10.57 0.21 15.03
N LEU A 37 11.10 -0.59 15.95
CA LEU A 37 10.48 -0.88 17.24
C LEU A 37 11.43 -0.44 18.36
N GLN A 38 11.00 0.53 19.16
CA GLN A 38 11.76 0.96 20.33
C GLN A 38 11.47 0.02 21.50
N GLN A 39 12.53 -0.47 22.15
CA GLN A 39 12.43 -1.30 23.34
C GLN A 39 12.52 -0.45 24.61
N PRO A 40 12.00 -0.96 25.76
CA PRO A 40 12.11 -0.28 27.05
C PRO A 40 13.55 -0.01 27.50
N ASN A 41 14.52 -0.82 27.06
CA ASN A 41 15.95 -0.64 27.35
C ASN A 41 16.63 0.42 26.46
N GLY A 42 15.87 1.16 25.65
CA GLY A 42 16.38 2.20 24.76
C GLY A 42 16.96 1.70 23.43
N THR A 43 17.00 0.38 23.19
CA THR A 43 17.42 -0.17 21.90
C THR A 43 16.32 -0.02 20.84
N ILE A 44 16.71 -0.03 19.57
CA ILE A 44 15.79 -0.04 18.43
C ILE A 44 15.99 -1.34 17.66
N ILE A 45 14.91 -2.11 17.49
CA ILE A 45 14.87 -3.24 16.56
C ILE A 45 14.45 -2.74 15.19
N ILE A 46 15.17 -3.19 14.16
CA ILE A 46 14.81 -3.00 12.76
C ILE A 46 14.25 -4.32 12.24
N ASP A 47 12.95 -4.35 11.99
CA ASP A 47 12.26 -5.48 11.38
C ASP A 47 12.15 -5.20 9.86
N PRO A 48 12.78 -6.04 9.01
CA PRO A 48 12.73 -5.86 7.56
C PRO A 48 11.33 -6.08 6.99
N GLY A 49 10.38 -6.55 7.81
CA GLY A 49 9.13 -7.12 7.35
C GLY A 49 9.38 -8.48 6.72
N GLN A 50 8.51 -9.46 6.99
CA GLN A 50 8.45 -10.63 6.12
C GLN A 50 7.88 -10.16 4.78
N PRO A 51 8.52 -10.46 3.63
CA PRO A 51 7.75 -10.56 2.39
C PRO A 51 6.74 -11.65 2.67
N ASP A 52 5.48 -11.27 2.90
CA ASP A 52 4.41 -12.22 3.11
C ASP A 52 4.42 -13.15 1.87
N PRO A 53 4.74 -14.44 2.02
CA PRO A 53 4.87 -15.35 0.89
C PRO A 53 3.55 -15.51 0.12
N ASN A 54 2.43 -15.14 0.73
CA ASN A 54 1.12 -15.07 0.08
C ASN A 54 0.84 -13.71 -0.55
N LYS A 55 1.65 -12.68 -0.29
CA LYS A 55 1.42 -11.33 -0.82
C LYS A 55 1.90 -11.23 -2.27
N MET A 56 0.95 -11.40 -3.19
CA MET A 56 1.15 -11.21 -4.61
C MET A 56 0.58 -9.85 -5.04
N THR A 57 1.47 -8.92 -5.42
CA THR A 57 1.08 -7.57 -5.85
C THR A 57 1.14 -7.44 -7.37
N SER A 58 0.03 -7.01 -7.98
CA SER A 58 -0.03 -6.65 -9.40
C SER A 58 -0.21 -5.14 -9.57
N THR A 59 0.44 -4.55 -10.58
CA THR A 59 0.24 -3.14 -10.95
C THR A 59 -0.46 -3.03 -12.29
N VAL A 60 -1.62 -2.39 -12.30
CA VAL A 60 -2.43 -2.11 -13.49
C VAL A 60 -2.33 -0.61 -13.79
N LYS A 61 -1.82 -0.26 -14.97
CA LYS A 61 -1.73 1.15 -15.38
C LYS A 61 -2.97 1.50 -16.20
N CYS A 62 -3.63 2.60 -15.86
CA CYS A 62 -4.66 3.15 -16.72
C CYS A 62 -4.00 3.84 -17.92
N HIS A 63 -4.28 3.36 -19.13
CA HIS A 63 -3.89 4.03 -20.36
C HIS A 63 -5.07 4.81 -20.95
N ASN A 64 -4.78 5.95 -21.58
CA ASN A 64 -5.79 6.76 -22.29
C ASN A 64 -6.20 6.17 -23.66
N GLU A 65 -5.74 4.98 -24.00
CA GLU A 65 -5.96 4.38 -25.32
C GLU A 65 -7.36 3.77 -25.44
N LYS A 66 -7.97 3.95 -26.62
CA LYS A 66 -9.37 3.58 -26.93
C LYS A 66 -9.73 2.10 -26.70
N ASN A 67 -8.75 1.21 -26.61
CA ASN A 67 -8.94 -0.25 -26.66
C ASN A 67 -8.52 -1.02 -25.39
N GLN A 68 -8.11 -0.34 -24.31
CA GLN A 68 -7.79 -1.04 -23.07
C GLN A 68 -8.97 -1.11 -22.11
N HIS A 69 -9.29 -2.32 -21.67
CA HIS A 69 -10.37 -2.61 -20.75
C HIS A 69 -9.82 -2.79 -19.35
N LEU A 70 -9.68 -1.68 -18.60
CA LEU A 70 -9.24 -1.68 -17.19
C LEU A 70 -9.94 -2.77 -16.36
N PHE A 71 -11.24 -2.97 -16.56
CA PHE A 71 -12.00 -4.02 -15.87
C PHE A 71 -11.44 -5.43 -16.14
N ARG A 72 -11.04 -5.71 -17.38
CA ARG A 72 -10.48 -7.01 -17.77
C ARG A 72 -9.08 -7.21 -17.19
N ASP A 73 -8.28 -6.15 -17.13
CA ASP A 73 -6.94 -6.21 -16.53
C ASP A 73 -7.02 -6.48 -15.02
N LEU A 74 -8.01 -5.88 -14.34
CA LEU A 74 -8.32 -6.17 -12.94
C LEU A 74 -8.76 -7.62 -12.72
N ILE A 75 -9.60 -8.17 -13.61
CA ILE A 75 -9.98 -9.59 -13.58
C ILE A 75 -8.76 -10.49 -13.82
N GLY A 76 -7.87 -10.13 -14.74
CA GLY A 76 -6.63 -10.88 -14.98
C GLY A 76 -5.73 -10.93 -13.74
N ALA A 77 -5.54 -9.78 -13.08
CA ALA A 77 -4.79 -9.71 -11.83
C ALA A 77 -5.44 -10.54 -10.70
N TYR A 78 -6.77 -10.52 -10.62
CA TYR A 78 -7.53 -11.33 -9.67
C TYR A 78 -7.37 -12.84 -9.91
N LEU A 79 -7.56 -13.29 -11.15
CA LEU A 79 -7.42 -14.70 -11.52
C LEU A 79 -5.99 -15.22 -11.37
N ALA A 80 -5.00 -14.34 -11.48
CA ALA A 80 -3.61 -14.68 -11.21
C ALA A 80 -3.33 -14.92 -9.71
N GLY A 81 -4.26 -14.59 -8.81
CA GLY A 81 -4.09 -14.75 -7.36
C GLY A 81 -3.47 -13.52 -6.67
N SER A 82 -3.63 -12.33 -7.25
CA SER A 82 -3.08 -11.11 -6.64
C SER A 82 -3.83 -10.76 -5.35
N THR A 83 -3.13 -10.77 -4.22
CA THR A 83 -3.66 -10.30 -2.94
C THR A 83 -3.66 -8.77 -2.81
N GLU A 84 -2.87 -8.07 -3.63
CA GLU A 84 -2.91 -6.61 -3.75
C GLU A 84 -2.89 -6.22 -5.22
N ILE A 85 -3.81 -5.33 -5.63
CA ILE A 85 -3.84 -4.77 -6.99
C ILE A 85 -3.68 -3.26 -6.87
N ARG A 86 -2.57 -2.72 -7.38
CA ARG A 86 -2.31 -1.29 -7.46
C ARG A 86 -2.73 -0.77 -8.83
N VAL A 87 -3.64 0.18 -8.87
CA VAL A 87 -4.08 0.84 -10.10
C VAL A 87 -3.48 2.23 -10.14
N THR A 88 -2.74 2.58 -11.19
CA THR A 88 -2.11 3.91 -11.32
C THR A 88 -2.60 4.63 -12.56
N GLY A 89 -3.05 5.87 -12.39
CA GLY A 89 -3.41 6.76 -13.50
C GLY A 89 -2.21 7.54 -14.04
N ASN A 90 -2.30 7.99 -15.29
CA ASN A 90 -1.31 8.87 -15.91
C ASN A 90 -2.01 10.07 -16.58
N PRO A 91 -1.94 11.29 -16.02
CA PRO A 91 -1.27 11.67 -14.77
C PRO A 91 -2.12 11.36 -13.50
N ARG A 92 -3.42 11.11 -13.67
CA ARG A 92 -4.38 10.87 -12.57
C ARG A 92 -5.40 9.81 -12.99
N LEU A 93 -6.05 9.18 -12.00
CA LEU A 93 -7.20 8.33 -12.27
C LEU A 93 -8.38 9.22 -12.72
N THR A 94 -9.04 8.84 -13.81
CA THR A 94 -10.25 9.54 -14.27
C THR A 94 -11.48 9.10 -13.46
N VAL A 95 -12.60 9.82 -13.63
CA VAL A 95 -13.89 9.40 -13.04
C VAL A 95 -14.32 8.04 -13.57
N LYS A 96 -14.06 7.76 -14.85
CA LYS A 96 -14.35 6.47 -15.49
C LYS A 96 -13.53 5.34 -14.88
N ASP A 97 -12.25 5.58 -14.61
CA ASP A 97 -11.38 4.59 -13.97
C ASP A 97 -11.89 4.24 -12.58
N ARG A 98 -12.17 5.26 -11.75
CA ARG A 98 -12.73 5.07 -10.40
C ARG A 98 -14.03 4.28 -10.43
N LYS A 99 -14.94 4.61 -11.35
CA LYS A 99 -16.20 3.88 -11.50
C LYS A 99 -15.97 2.42 -11.89
N THR A 100 -14.98 2.17 -12.74
CA THR A 100 -14.60 0.81 -13.18
C THR A 100 -13.97 0.01 -12.05
N ILE A 101 -13.07 0.62 -11.28
CA ILE A 101 -12.42 0.03 -10.09
C ILE A 101 -13.48 -0.38 -9.06
N ARG A 102 -14.44 0.52 -8.75
CA ARG A 102 -15.54 0.23 -7.82
C ARG A 102 -16.46 -0.88 -8.33
N LYS A 103 -16.80 -0.85 -9.62
CA LYS A 103 -17.58 -1.94 -10.25
C LYS A 103 -16.85 -3.27 -10.11
N PHE A 104 -15.54 -3.30 -10.34
CA PHE A 104 -14.73 -4.51 -10.23
C PHE A 104 -14.73 -5.04 -8.79
N SER A 105 -14.43 -4.21 -7.79
CA SER A 105 -14.43 -4.60 -6.37
C SER A 105 -15.79 -5.15 -5.94
N ALA A 106 -16.90 -4.56 -6.40
CA ALA A 106 -18.25 -5.09 -6.14
C ALA A 106 -18.59 -6.39 -6.90
N SER A 107 -17.81 -6.78 -7.91
CA SER A 107 -18.07 -7.95 -8.75
C SER A 107 -17.28 -9.19 -8.34
N VAL A 108 -16.32 -9.08 -7.42
CA VAL A 108 -15.43 -10.17 -7.01
C VAL A 108 -15.45 -10.36 -5.50
N ILE A 109 -15.17 -11.58 -5.05
CA ILE A 109 -15.16 -11.91 -3.62
C ILE A 109 -13.80 -11.53 -3.03
N GLY A 110 -13.82 -10.88 -1.86
CA GLY A 110 -12.65 -10.62 -1.05
C GLY A 110 -11.88 -9.35 -1.41
N ILE A 111 -11.97 -8.82 -2.63
CA ILE A 111 -11.20 -7.62 -3.01
C ILE A 111 -11.91 -6.33 -2.60
N GLU A 112 -11.29 -5.58 -1.70
CA GLU A 112 -11.76 -4.29 -1.20
C GLU A 112 -10.82 -3.15 -1.58
N ILE A 113 -11.37 -1.95 -1.80
CA ILE A 113 -10.59 -0.74 -2.03
C ILE A 113 -10.14 -0.18 -0.67
N ILE A 114 -8.83 -0.22 -0.42
CA ILE A 114 -8.22 0.22 0.84
C ILE A 114 -7.75 1.67 0.76
N GLU A 115 -7.32 2.09 -0.42
CA GLU A 115 -6.82 3.43 -0.68
C GLU A 115 -7.31 3.91 -2.05
N GLU A 116 -7.79 5.15 -2.11
CA GLU A 116 -8.16 5.81 -3.36
C GLU A 116 -7.71 7.28 -3.30
N GLU A 117 -6.73 7.64 -4.13
CA GLU A 117 -6.16 8.97 -4.23
C GLU A 117 -6.37 9.56 -5.64
N ALA A 118 -5.79 10.73 -5.89
CA ALA A 118 -5.89 11.38 -7.19
C ALA A 118 -5.22 10.56 -8.31
N SER A 119 -4.05 9.97 -8.03
CA SER A 119 -3.20 9.27 -9.01
C SER A 119 -3.21 7.75 -8.89
N GLN A 120 -3.69 7.18 -7.79
CA GLN A 120 -3.66 5.74 -7.57
C GLN A 120 -4.85 5.21 -6.76
N ALA A 121 -5.11 3.92 -6.89
CA ALA A 121 -5.99 3.16 -6.02
C ALA A 121 -5.32 1.84 -5.64
N ILE A 122 -5.52 1.40 -4.40
CA ILE A 122 -5.01 0.12 -3.90
C ILE A 122 -6.19 -0.74 -3.50
N LEU A 123 -6.27 -1.91 -4.12
CA LEU A 123 -7.23 -2.94 -3.80
C LEU A 123 -6.51 -4.10 -3.12
N THR A 124 -7.13 -4.71 -2.11
CA THR A 124 -6.52 -5.79 -1.33
C THR A 124 -7.52 -6.89 -1.09
N ASP A 125 -7.06 -8.14 -1.16
CA ASP A 125 -7.82 -9.31 -0.77
C ASP A 125 -7.96 -9.41 0.75
N MET A 126 -9.21 -9.40 1.19
CA MET A 126 -9.68 -9.43 2.56
C MET A 126 -10.22 -10.81 2.97
N SER A 127 -10.23 -11.77 2.04
CA SER A 127 -10.68 -13.14 2.32
C SER A 127 -9.73 -13.91 3.25
N ASN A 128 -8.50 -13.42 3.45
CA ASN A 128 -7.62 -13.84 4.53
C ASN A 128 -7.74 -12.87 5.73
N PRO A 129 -8.24 -13.30 6.91
CA PRO A 129 -8.54 -12.43 8.07
C PRO A 129 -7.34 -11.69 8.70
N GLY A 130 -6.11 -11.87 8.19
CA GLY A 130 -4.95 -11.02 8.50
C GLY A 130 -4.82 -9.73 7.66
N ALA A 131 -5.66 -9.53 6.65
CA ALA A 131 -5.45 -8.54 5.59
C ALA A 131 -5.79 -7.08 5.95
N LEU A 132 -6.62 -6.83 6.96
CA LEU A 132 -6.82 -5.48 7.51
C LEU A 132 -6.36 -5.38 8.96
N PRO A 133 -5.16 -4.84 9.20
CA PRO A 133 -4.75 -4.48 10.55
C PRO A 133 -5.81 -3.55 11.16
N PHE A 134 -6.28 -3.85 12.38
CA PHE A 134 -7.32 -3.10 13.11
C PHE A 134 -7.16 -1.57 13.03
N ARG A 135 -5.91 -1.07 13.11
CA ARG A 135 -5.59 0.37 12.94
C ARG A 135 -6.02 0.95 11.60
N ARG A 136 -5.89 0.21 10.49
CA ARG A 136 -6.33 0.66 9.16
C ARG A 136 -7.85 0.70 9.06
N ALA A 137 -8.55 -0.27 9.66
CA ALA A 137 -10.01 -0.29 9.73
C ALA A 137 -10.54 0.97 10.45
N ILE A 138 -10.01 1.26 11.64
CA ILE A 138 -10.39 2.43 12.45
C ILE A 138 -10.09 3.74 11.71
N LYS A 139 -8.94 3.84 11.04
CA LYS A 139 -8.56 5.05 10.30
C LYS A 139 -9.50 5.31 9.11
N ARG A 140 -9.97 4.25 8.44
CA ARG A 140 -10.96 4.36 7.35
C ARG A 140 -12.32 4.82 7.90
N LEU A 141 -12.80 4.20 8.98
CA LEU A 141 -14.05 4.59 9.64
C LEU A 141 -14.03 6.06 10.07
N TYR A 142 -12.93 6.49 10.71
CA TYR A 142 -12.75 7.89 11.08
C TYR A 142 -12.87 8.84 9.88
N LYS A 143 -12.19 8.54 8.77
CA LYS A 143 -12.25 9.38 7.56
C LYS A 143 -13.65 9.48 6.97
N ILE A 144 -14.40 8.38 6.94
CA ILE A 144 -15.77 8.36 6.43
C ILE A 144 -16.68 9.20 7.33
N VAL A 145 -16.61 8.99 8.65
CA VAL A 145 -17.43 9.73 9.62
C VAL A 145 -17.08 11.22 9.63
N SER A 146 -15.80 11.59 9.55
CA SER A 146 -15.38 12.99 9.45
C SER A 146 -15.87 13.66 8.16
N ALA A 147 -15.88 12.93 7.03
CA ALA A 147 -16.44 13.45 5.78
C ALA A 147 -17.95 13.69 5.92
N MET A 148 -18.70 12.71 6.46
CA MET A 148 -20.14 12.85 6.71
C MET A 148 -20.47 14.00 7.66
N TYR A 149 -19.67 14.20 8.71
CA TYR A 149 -19.84 15.30 9.66
C TYR A 149 -19.62 16.67 9.01
N ASN A 150 -18.54 16.81 8.22
CA ASN A 150 -18.25 18.06 7.52
C ASN A 150 -19.32 18.38 6.47
N ASP A 151 -19.82 17.37 5.75
CA ASP A 151 -20.92 17.53 4.78
C ASP A 151 -22.26 17.90 5.43
N SER A 152 -22.43 17.67 6.74
CA SER A 152 -23.67 17.99 7.47
C SER A 152 -23.67 19.39 8.09
N ILE A 153 -22.52 20.07 8.17
CA ILE A 153 -22.36 21.37 8.84
C ILE A 153 -22.12 22.51 7.83
N LEU A 154 -21.76 22.15 6.59
CA LEU A 154 -21.81 23.03 5.41
C LEU A 154 -23.18 22.94 4.73
#